data_AF-A0AAV5KT54-F1
#
_entry.id   AF-A0AAV5KT54-F1
#
_cell.length_a   1.000
_cell.length_b   1.000
_cell.length_c   1.000
_cell.angle_alpha   90.00
_cell.angle_beta   90.00
_cell.angle_gamma   90.00
#
_symmetry.space_group_name_H-M   'P 1'
#
loop_
_entity.id
_entity.type
_entity.pdbx_description
1 polymer ?
#
loop_
_entity_poly.entity_id
_entity_poly.type
_entity_poly.pdbx_seq_one_letter_code
_entity_poly.pdbx_strand_id
1 'polypeptide(L)'
;MFGDPFQYTSSKILLTQLENVQDTFQIKERDFLTFDALRQAAQCVGRVIRSKADYGMMIFTDKRYGGHDKHSKLPSCILSYLRDAHLNLSTNMVVHMARELRSPTLLKSSTASTPAKSRGCFLGENTLTLKSAILSVLEREALKE
;
A
#
# COMPACT_ATOMS: atom_id res chain seq x y z
N MET A 1 -1.39 4.64 -2.18
CA MET A 1 -0.92 5.16 -0.88
C MET A 1 0.44 5.81 -1.07
N PHE A 2 0.49 7.12 -0.85
CA PHE A 2 1.69 7.93 -1.07
C PHE A 2 2.45 8.12 0.23
N GLY A 3 3.70 7.64 0.27
CA GLY A 3 4.53 7.72 1.45
C GLY A 3 4.01 6.86 2.61
N ASP A 4 4.62 7.07 3.77
CA ASP A 4 4.25 6.42 5.04
C ASP A 4 3.71 7.48 6.02
N PRO A 5 2.51 7.31 6.58
CA PRO A 5 1.84 8.32 7.39
C PRO A 5 2.45 8.37 8.78
N PHE A 6 3.60 9.02 8.90
CA PHE A 6 4.22 9.28 10.20
C PHE A 6 3.54 10.45 10.89
N GLN A 7 3.30 10.28 12.19
CA GLN A 7 2.88 11.37 13.06
C GLN A 7 4.04 12.35 13.28
N TYR A 8 3.71 13.60 13.59
CA TYR A 8 4.70 14.64 13.87
C TYR A 8 5.53 14.30 15.10
N THR A 9 6.81 13.98 14.87
CA THR A 9 7.71 13.40 15.88
C THR A 9 8.19 14.38 16.95
N SER A 10 8.14 15.69 16.70
CA SER A 10 8.56 16.72 17.66
C SER A 10 7.40 17.29 18.49
N SER A 11 6.27 16.59 18.56
CA SER A 11 5.20 16.93 19.50
C SER A 11 5.57 16.51 20.92
N LYS A 12 5.44 17.43 21.89
CA LYS A 12 5.65 17.11 23.33
C LYS A 12 4.77 15.96 23.81
N ILE A 13 3.50 15.93 23.36
CA ILE A 13 2.54 14.89 23.76
C ILE A 13 3.02 13.52 23.29
N LEU A 14 3.50 13.43 22.05
CA LEU A 14 3.98 12.17 21.49
C LEU A 14 5.26 11.71 22.18
N LEU A 15 6.20 12.62 22.46
CA LEU A 15 7.44 12.28 23.18
C LEU A 15 7.16 11.71 24.57
N THR A 16 6.29 12.35 25.35
CA THR A 16 5.90 11.85 26.68
C THR A 16 5.22 10.47 26.60
N GLN A 17 4.41 10.22 25.55
CA GLN A 17 3.82 8.91 25.33
C GLN A 17 4.85 7.86 24.95
N LEU A 18 5.83 8.22 24.11
CA LEU A 18 6.92 7.33 23.70
C LEU A 18 7.82 6.96 24.89
N GLU A 19 8.18 7.93 25.74
CA GLU A 19 8.91 7.71 26.99
C GLU A 19 8.17 6.71 27.89
N ASN A 20 6.87 6.92 28.11
CA ASN A 20 6.04 6.00 28.91
C ASN A 20 5.97 4.59 28.31
N VAL A 21 5.81 4.48 26.99
CA VAL A 21 5.78 3.18 26.30
C VAL A 21 7.14 2.47 26.40
N GLN A 22 8.23 3.22 26.32
CA GLN A 22 9.57 2.67 26.47
C GLN A 22 9.82 2.17 27.90
N ASP A 23 9.45 2.95 28.91
CA ASP A 23 9.64 2.58 30.32
C ASP A 23 8.77 1.39 30.72
N THR A 24 7.50 1.39 30.30
CA THR A 24 6.52 0.37 30.71
C THR A 24 6.67 -0.94 29.92
N PHE A 25 6.86 -0.86 28.59
CA PHE A 25 6.81 -2.02 27.70
C PHE A 25 8.17 -2.37 27.06
N GLN A 26 9.22 -1.59 27.29
CA GLN A 26 10.55 -1.79 26.69
C GLN A 26 10.51 -1.81 25.15
N ILE A 27 9.53 -1.13 24.56
CA ILE A 27 9.39 -1.01 23.11
C ILE A 27 10.18 0.21 22.65
N LYS A 28 10.99 0.05 21.59
CA LYS A 28 11.73 1.15 20.99
C LYS A 28 10.78 2.13 20.31
N GLU A 29 11.05 3.42 20.44
CA GLU A 29 10.26 4.49 19.81
C GLU A 29 10.07 4.26 18.30
N ARG A 30 11.15 3.85 17.61
CA ARG A 30 11.13 3.56 16.17
C ARG A 30 10.13 2.45 15.82
N ASP A 31 10.03 1.42 16.64
CA ASP A 31 9.13 0.30 16.39
C ASP A 31 7.68 0.71 16.58
N PHE A 32 7.39 1.53 17.59
CA PHE A 32 6.07 2.11 17.80
C PHE A 32 5.66 3.02 16.63
N LEU A 33 6.53 3.94 16.20
CA LEU A 33 6.24 4.84 15.07
C LEU A 33 6.00 4.07 13.78
N THR A 34 6.78 3.02 13.53
CA THR A 34 6.60 2.18 12.34
C THR A 34 5.31 1.39 12.41
N PHE A 35 4.96 0.87 13.59
CA PHE A 35 3.70 0.16 13.82
C PHE A 35 2.48 1.06 13.58
N ASP A 36 2.49 2.28 14.13
CA ASP A 36 1.37 3.20 13.96
C ASP A 36 1.19 3.64 12.50
N ALA A 37 2.29 3.97 11.82
CA ALA A 37 2.26 4.34 10.40
C ALA A 37 1.70 3.19 9.53
N LEU A 38 2.15 1.95 9.76
CA LEU A 38 1.65 0.76 9.06
C LEU A 38 0.20 0.47 9.37
N ARG A 39 -0.22 0.64 10.63
CA ARG A 39 -1.61 0.48 11.05
C ARG A 39 -2.51 1.46 10.31
N GLN A 40 -2.12 2.73 10.23
CA GLN A 40 -2.87 3.75 9.49
C GLN A 40 -2.88 3.46 7.98
N ALA A 41 -1.76 2.97 7.43
CA ALA A 41 -1.68 2.55 6.04
C ALA A 41 -2.62 1.39 5.70
N ALA A 42 -2.60 0.35 6.53
CA ALA A 42 -3.46 -0.81 6.38
C ALA A 42 -4.95 -0.43 6.50
N GLN A 43 -5.30 0.54 7.35
CA GLN A 43 -6.68 1.04 7.44
C GLN A 43 -7.15 1.68 6.14
N CYS A 44 -6.31 2.50 5.49
CA CYS A 44 -6.63 3.10 4.20
C CYS A 44 -6.80 2.03 3.11
N VAL A 45 -5.88 1.08 3.07
CA VAL A 45 -5.87 0.00 2.09
C VAL A 45 -7.06 -0.95 2.29
N GLY A 46 -7.43 -1.24 3.54
CA GLY A 46 -8.59 -2.07 3.88
C GLY A 46 -9.93 -1.49 3.44
N ARG A 47 -10.00 -0.22 3.04
CA ARG A 47 -11.23 0.37 2.45
C ARG A 47 -11.44 0.00 0.98
N VAL A 48 -10.40 -0.48 0.29
CA VAL A 48 -10.44 -0.73 -1.16
C VAL A 48 -11.30 -1.94 -1.53
N ILE A 49 -11.44 -2.92 -0.64
CA ILE A 49 -12.26 -4.11 -0.85
C ILE A 49 -13.32 -4.15 0.23
N ARG A 50 -14.60 -4.20 -0.15
CA ARG A 50 -15.71 -4.28 0.80
C ARG A 50 -16.48 -5.59 0.68
N SER A 51 -16.57 -6.15 -0.52
CA SER A 51 -17.29 -7.36 -0.87
C SER A 51 -16.41 -8.33 -1.65
N LYS A 52 -16.79 -9.61 -1.67
CA LYS A 52 -16.08 -10.66 -2.43
C LYS A 52 -16.14 -10.47 -3.96
N ALA A 53 -17.11 -9.68 -4.43
CA ALA A 53 -17.26 -9.33 -5.84
C ALA A 53 -16.41 -8.11 -6.26
N ASP A 54 -15.89 -7.35 -5.28
CA ASP A 54 -15.13 -6.14 -5.57
C ASP A 54 -13.72 -6.52 -6.05
N TYR A 55 -13.26 -5.85 -7.10
CA TYR A 55 -11.87 -5.88 -7.54
C TYR A 55 -11.23 -4.55 -7.18
N GLY A 56 -9.96 -4.60 -6.76
CA GLY A 56 -9.26 -3.42 -6.28
C GLY A 56 -7.77 -3.53 -6.54
N MET A 57 -7.17 -2.38 -6.84
CA MET A 57 -5.71 -2.27 -6.95
C MET A 57 -5.18 -1.47 -5.78
N MET A 58 -4.24 -2.05 -5.05
CA MET A 58 -3.58 -1.42 -3.92
C MET A 58 -2.16 -1.07 -4.34
N ILE A 59 -1.83 0.21 -4.33
CA ILE A 59 -0.53 0.70 -4.76
C ILE A 59 0.17 1.35 -3.57
N PHE A 60 1.35 0.89 -3.23
CA PHE A 60 2.25 1.51 -2.26
C PHE A 60 3.40 2.19 -2.99
N THR A 61 3.52 3.51 -2.87
CA THR A 61 4.42 4.31 -3.72
C THR A 61 5.67 4.77 -2.95
N ASP A 62 6.23 3.90 -2.14
CA ASP A 62 7.39 4.21 -1.31
C ASP A 62 8.27 2.97 -1.14
N LYS A 63 9.55 3.12 -1.49
CA LYS A 63 10.56 2.07 -1.38
C LYS A 63 10.71 1.53 0.05
N ARG A 64 10.41 2.35 1.06
CA ARG A 64 10.50 1.97 2.48
C ARG A 64 9.60 0.79 2.83
N TYR A 65 8.49 0.58 2.11
CA TYR A 65 7.62 -0.57 2.33
C TYR A 65 8.23 -1.91 1.86
N GLY A 66 9.19 -1.87 0.94
CA GLY A 66 9.93 -3.06 0.50
C GLY A 66 10.99 -3.52 1.51
N GLY A 67 11.27 -2.73 2.56
CA GLY A 67 12.17 -3.14 3.63
C GLY A 67 11.54 -4.21 4.54
N HIS A 68 12.34 -5.18 4.98
CA HIS A 68 11.87 -6.28 5.83
C HIS A 68 11.18 -5.78 7.12
N ASP A 69 11.68 -4.67 7.68
CA ASP A 69 11.13 -4.05 8.90
C ASP A 69 9.66 -3.63 8.76
N LYS A 70 9.24 -3.23 7.56
CA LYS A 70 7.85 -2.82 7.30
C LYS A 70 7.03 -3.92 6.66
N HIS A 71 7.65 -4.69 5.77
CA HIS A 71 7.00 -5.79 5.09
C HIS A 71 6.55 -6.88 6.07
N SER A 72 7.39 -7.26 7.03
CA SER A 72 7.03 -8.27 8.05
C SER A 72 5.92 -7.81 9.00
N LYS A 73 5.77 -6.49 9.18
CA LYS A 73 4.79 -5.87 10.09
C LYS A 73 3.45 -5.56 9.40
N LEU A 74 3.32 -5.81 8.09
CA LEU A 74 2.05 -5.67 7.39
C LEU A 74 1.08 -6.80 7.78
N PRO A 75 -0.23 -6.52 7.84
CA PRO A 75 -1.23 -7.55 8.07
C PRO A 75 -1.17 -8.67 7.03
N SER A 76 -1.34 -9.92 7.48
CA SER A 76 -1.35 -11.11 6.61
C SER A 76 -2.37 -11.01 5.49
N CYS A 77 -3.51 -10.37 5.71
CA CYS A 77 -4.54 -10.15 4.71
C CYS A 77 -4.06 -9.30 3.53
N ILE A 78 -3.08 -8.42 3.70
CA ILE A 78 -2.49 -7.61 2.62
C ILE A 78 -1.29 -8.35 2.02
N LEU A 79 -0.49 -9.02 2.86
CA LEU A 79 0.67 -9.80 2.42
C LEU A 79 0.31 -10.94 1.47
N SER A 80 -0.84 -11.61 1.66
CA SER A 80 -1.28 -12.67 0.76
C SER A 80 -1.52 -12.20 -0.68
N TYR A 81 -1.76 -10.90 -0.90
CA TYR A 81 -1.96 -10.33 -2.25
C TYR A 81 -0.73 -9.61 -2.80
N LEU A 82 0.33 -9.51 -1.99
CA LEU A 82 1.62 -8.95 -2.38
C LEU A 82 2.53 -10.09 -2.81
N ARG A 83 2.68 -10.24 -4.13
CA ARG A 83 3.64 -11.19 -4.70
C ARG A 83 5.00 -10.53 -4.82
N ASP A 84 6.05 -11.32 -4.66
CA ASP A 84 7.45 -10.86 -4.83
C ASP A 84 7.70 -10.25 -6.22
N ALA A 85 7.00 -10.77 -7.24
CA ALA A 85 7.05 -10.24 -8.60
C ALA A 85 6.50 -8.80 -8.74
N HIS A 86 5.73 -8.31 -7.77
CA HIS A 86 5.15 -6.96 -7.77
C HIS A 86 5.86 -6.01 -6.78
N LEU A 87 7.06 -6.37 -6.31
CA LEU A 87 7.92 -5.50 -5.52
C LEU A 87 8.77 -4.61 -6.45
N ASN A 88 9.04 -3.37 -6.02
CA ASN A 88 9.95 -2.45 -6.71
C ASN A 88 9.64 -2.20 -8.20
N LEU A 89 8.36 -2.04 -8.53
CA LEU A 89 7.95 -1.76 -9.90
C LEU A 89 8.23 -0.30 -10.29
N SER A 90 8.41 -0.07 -11.60
CA SER A 90 8.43 1.27 -12.19
C SER A 90 7.01 1.78 -12.46
N THR A 91 6.87 3.10 -12.58
CA THR A 91 5.57 3.76 -12.86
C THR A 91 4.88 3.19 -14.10
N ASN A 92 5.63 2.93 -15.17
CA ASN A 92 5.08 2.42 -16.44
C ASN A 92 4.52 1.00 -16.30
N MET A 93 5.18 0.14 -15.53
CA MET A 93 4.71 -1.22 -15.26
C MET A 93 3.41 -1.21 -14.46
N VAL A 94 3.29 -0.31 -13.48
CA VAL A 94 2.06 -0.16 -12.71
C VAL A 94 0.91 0.36 -13.56
N VAL A 95 1.16 1.33 -14.44
CA VAL A 95 0.14 1.80 -15.40
C VAL A 95 -0.30 0.68 -16.34
N HIS A 96 0.62 -0.16 -16.81
CA HIS A 96 0.28 -1.33 -17.62
C HIS A 96 -0.62 -2.31 -16.86
N MET A 97 -0.26 -2.66 -15.63
CA MET A 97 -1.08 -3.54 -14.78
C MET A 97 -2.44 -2.95 -14.42
N ALA A 98 -2.53 -1.64 -14.23
CA ALA A 98 -3.78 -0.94 -13.98
C ALA A 98 -4.76 -1.09 -15.16
N ARG A 99 -4.26 -0.92 -16.39
CA ARG A 99 -5.05 -1.09 -17.62
C ARG A 99 -5.47 -2.53 -17.84
N GLU A 100 -4.59 -3.48 -17.53
CA GLU A 100 -4.89 -4.92 -17.60
C GLU A 100 -6.02 -5.29 -16.62
N LEU A 101 -5.99 -4.77 -15.39
CA LEU A 101 -7.04 -5.01 -14.39
C LEU A 101 -8.42 -4.46 -14.84
N ARG A 102 -8.44 -3.32 -15.54
CA ARG A 102 -9.66 -2.69 -16.07
C ARG A 102 -10.24 -3.45 -17.27
N SER A 103 -9.40 -4.13 -18.04
CA SER A 103 -9.82 -4.80 -19.27
C SER A 103 -10.71 -6.02 -18.95
N PRO A 104 -11.97 -6.08 -19.40
CA PRO A 104 -12.91 -7.15 -19.03
C PRO A 104 -12.51 -8.55 -19.54
N THR A 105 -11.54 -8.62 -20.44
CA THR A 105 -11.16 -9.82 -21.21
C THR A 105 -10.45 -10.91 -20.38
N LEU A 106 -9.79 -10.56 -19.26
CA LEU A 106 -9.07 -11.52 -18.39
C LEU A 106 -9.77 -11.87 -17.08
N LEU A 107 -11.05 -11.49 -16.91
CA LEU A 107 -11.81 -11.90 -15.74
C LEU A 107 -12.14 -13.41 -15.75
N LYS A 108 -12.01 -14.09 -16.91
CA LYS A 108 -12.47 -15.47 -17.15
C LYS A 108 -11.39 -16.55 -17.22
N SER A 109 -10.09 -16.24 -17.29
CA SER A 109 -9.05 -17.22 -17.65
C SER A 109 -8.19 -17.80 -16.51
N SER A 110 -8.46 -17.50 -15.23
CA SER A 110 -7.79 -18.21 -14.12
C SER A 110 -8.77 -19.13 -13.42
N THR A 111 -8.84 -20.37 -13.91
CA THR A 111 -9.26 -21.52 -13.12
C THR A 111 -8.25 -21.75 -11.99
N ALA A 112 -8.77 -22.20 -10.84
CA ALA A 112 -8.08 -22.66 -9.63
C ALA A 112 -7.43 -21.59 -8.71
N SER A 113 -8.09 -21.40 -7.56
CA SER A 113 -7.53 -21.07 -6.23
C SER A 113 -7.10 -19.64 -5.86
N THR A 114 -7.86 -18.58 -6.13
CA THR A 114 -7.73 -17.36 -5.30
C THR A 114 -9.07 -16.68 -5.04
N PRO A 115 -9.52 -16.58 -3.77
CA PRO A 115 -10.71 -15.82 -3.39
C PRO A 115 -10.36 -14.33 -3.31
N ALA A 116 -11.25 -13.46 -3.82
CA ALA A 116 -11.13 -11.98 -3.87
C ALA A 116 -9.90 -11.43 -4.64
N LYS A 117 -10.14 -10.91 -5.86
CA LYS A 117 -9.11 -10.45 -6.82
C LYS A 117 -8.60 -9.03 -6.50
N SER A 118 -7.85 -8.86 -5.41
CA SER A 118 -7.01 -7.69 -5.23
C SER A 118 -5.57 -7.93 -5.65
N ARG A 119 -5.00 -7.00 -6.43
CA ARG A 119 -3.55 -7.00 -6.74
C ARG A 119 -2.89 -5.89 -5.91
N GLY A 120 -1.99 -6.28 -5.00
CA GLY A 120 -1.08 -5.37 -4.33
C GLY A 120 0.18 -5.16 -5.15
N CYS A 121 0.65 -3.91 -5.26
CA CYS A 121 1.89 -3.55 -5.95
C CYS A 121 2.69 -2.55 -5.10
N PHE A 122 4.00 -2.79 -4.95
CA PHE A 122 4.93 -1.80 -4.41
C PHE A 122 5.72 -1.15 -5.55
N LEU A 123 5.83 0.17 -5.51
CA LEU A 123 6.71 0.91 -6.41
C LEU A 123 8.02 1.26 -5.71
N GLY A 124 9.10 1.06 -6.46
CA GLY A 124 10.46 1.32 -6.01
C GLY A 124 10.95 2.74 -6.28
N GLU A 125 10.22 3.56 -7.05
CA GLU A 125 10.75 4.81 -7.60
C GLU A 125 9.83 6.04 -7.47
N ASN A 126 10.48 7.21 -7.56
CA ASN A 126 10.01 8.60 -7.43
C ASN A 126 8.48 8.84 -7.37
N THR A 127 8.03 9.20 -6.17
CA THR A 127 6.63 9.49 -5.82
C THR A 127 5.98 10.61 -6.66
N LEU A 128 6.78 11.55 -7.18
CA LEU A 128 6.29 12.75 -7.89
C LEU A 128 5.84 12.46 -9.32
N THR A 129 6.63 11.70 -10.10
CA THR A 129 6.24 11.28 -11.47
C THR A 129 5.06 10.34 -11.45
N LEU A 130 4.91 9.60 -10.35
CA LEU A 130 3.85 8.64 -10.16
C LEU A 130 2.50 9.32 -9.92
N LYS A 131 2.50 10.39 -9.12
CA LYS A 131 1.30 11.18 -8.86
C LYS A 131 0.79 11.81 -10.17
N SER A 132 1.67 12.42 -10.97
CA SER A 132 1.27 12.98 -12.27
C SER A 132 0.88 11.93 -13.30
N ALA A 133 1.57 10.77 -13.35
CA ALA A 133 1.24 9.69 -14.27
C ALA A 133 -0.10 9.01 -13.93
N ILE A 134 -0.36 8.71 -12.65
CA ILE A 134 -1.65 8.13 -12.25
C ILE A 134 -2.78 9.15 -12.39
N LEU A 135 -2.57 10.40 -11.98
CA LEU A 135 -3.59 11.44 -12.11
C LEU A 135 -3.90 11.71 -13.58
N SER A 136 -2.91 11.79 -14.46
CA SER A 136 -3.15 11.98 -15.90
C SER A 136 -3.81 10.77 -16.56
N VAL A 137 -3.56 9.54 -16.09
CA VAL A 137 -4.28 8.34 -16.57
C VAL A 137 -5.72 8.36 -16.06
N LEU A 138 -5.96 8.69 -14.79
CA LEU A 138 -7.32 8.81 -14.23
C LEU A 138 -8.11 9.97 -14.85
N GLU A 139 -7.52 11.14 -15.03
CA GLU A 139 -8.15 12.32 -15.64
C GLU A 139 -8.44 12.11 -17.12
N ARG A 140 -7.52 11.51 -17.89
CA ARG A 140 -7.78 11.17 -19.30
C ARG A 140 -8.82 10.06 -19.48
N GLU A 141 -9.02 9.23 -18.46
CA GLU A 141 -10.03 8.17 -18.49
C GLU A 141 -11.39 8.61 -17.92
N ALA A 142 -11.45 9.60 -17.03
CA ALA A 142 -12.70 10.22 -16.58
C ALA A 142 -13.37 11.09 -17.65
N LEU A 143 -12.60 11.56 -18.64
CA LEU A 143 -13.11 12.29 -19.81
C LEU A 143 -13.54 11.38 -20.98
N LYS A 144 -13.42 10.06 -20.83
CA LYS A 144 -13.78 9.06 -21.86
C LYS A 144 -15.09 8.31 -21.59
N GLU A 145 -15.75 8.58 -20.46
CA GLU A 145 -17.17 8.27 -20.23
C GLU A 145 -18.03 9.47 -20.57
#